data_AF-A0A8T6RGA7-F1
#
_entry.id   AF-A0A8T6RGA7-F1
#
_cell.length_a   1.000
_cell.length_b   1.000
_cell.length_c   1.000
_cell.angle_alpha   90.00
_cell.angle_beta   90.00
_cell.angle_gamma   90.00
#
_symmetry.space_group_name_H-M   'P 1'
#
loop_
_entity.id
_entity.type
_entity.pdbx_description
1 polymer ?
#
loop_
_entity_poly.entity_id
_entity_poly.type
_entity_poly.pdbx_seq_one_letter_code
_entity_poly.pdbx_strand_id
1 'polypeptide(L)'
;MWRFLGDHQTVEGILRDKDLAKLGDSLVNLCYSLAKSQIIGKPTGEKVRDKVLARAIRETPIYDKYSRRTDAGRAADAYEAAIAYLWLKEKVTIEKIVGSLVTNMTNEIDVSRRHENEISSQAFQRLLEELIHLLPR
;
A
#
# COMPACT_ATOMS: atom_id res chain seq x y z
N MET A 1 19.68 4.38 -10.97
CA MET A 1 18.79 3.19 -11.04
C MET A 1 19.22 2.19 -9.98
N TRP A 2 18.31 1.77 -9.11
CA TRP A 2 18.59 0.81 -8.03
C TRP A 2 18.98 -0.55 -8.60
N ARG A 3 20.13 -1.10 -8.18
CA ARG A 3 20.67 -2.36 -8.73
C ARG A 3 19.73 -3.55 -8.51
N PHE A 4 19.05 -3.58 -7.36
CA PHE A 4 18.12 -4.64 -6.99
C PHE A 4 16.77 -4.59 -7.72
N LEU A 5 16.54 -3.59 -8.58
CA LEU A 5 15.34 -3.51 -9.43
C LEU A 5 15.55 -4.05 -10.86
N GLY A 6 16.72 -4.66 -11.13
CA GLY A 6 17.09 -5.14 -12.47
C GLY A 6 16.19 -6.27 -12.99
N ASP A 7 15.63 -7.07 -12.08
CA ASP A 7 14.93 -8.32 -12.42
C ASP A 7 13.39 -8.21 -12.39
N HIS A 8 12.84 -7.07 -11.99
CA HIS A 8 11.40 -6.82 -11.91
C HIS A 8 10.80 -6.49 -13.27
N GLN A 9 10.77 -7.48 -14.17
CA GLN A 9 10.16 -7.34 -15.50
C GLN A 9 8.66 -7.64 -15.50
N THR A 10 8.15 -8.33 -14.48
CA THR A 10 6.74 -8.73 -14.38
C THR A 10 6.12 -8.27 -13.07
N VAL A 11 4.80 -8.04 -13.10
CA VAL A 11 4.01 -7.75 -11.88
C VAL A 11 4.15 -8.87 -10.86
N GLU A 12 4.06 -10.13 -11.29
CA GLU A 12 4.17 -11.26 -10.37
C GLU A 12 5.53 -11.29 -9.65
N GLY A 13 6.63 -10.99 -10.36
CA GLY A 13 7.96 -10.89 -9.77
C GLY A 13 8.05 -9.81 -8.70
N ILE A 14 7.44 -8.64 -8.95
CA ILE A 14 7.37 -7.54 -7.98
C ILE A 14 6.58 -7.97 -6.74
N LEU A 15 5.36 -8.49 -6.92
CA LEU A 15 4.48 -8.85 -5.81
C LEU A 15 5.04 -9.98 -4.94
N ARG A 16 5.93 -10.82 -5.47
CA ARG A 16 6.59 -11.92 -4.73
C ARG A 16 7.91 -11.52 -4.07
N ASP A 17 8.41 -10.31 -4.31
CA ASP A 17 9.70 -9.88 -3.76
C ASP A 17 9.57 -9.46 -2.29
N LYS A 18 10.06 -10.34 -1.41
CA LYS A 18 10.05 -10.12 0.04
C LYS A 18 11.01 -9.06 0.52
N ASP A 19 12.12 -8.84 -0.17
CA ASP A 19 13.09 -7.83 0.23
C ASP A 19 12.58 -6.44 -0.16
N LEU A 20 11.90 -6.35 -1.30
CA LEU A 20 11.17 -5.16 -1.70
C LEU A 20 9.98 -4.86 -0.77
N ALA A 21 9.26 -5.90 -0.34
CA ALA A 21 8.19 -5.78 0.66
C ALA A 21 8.70 -5.17 1.98
N LYS A 22 9.87 -5.59 2.50
CA LYS A 22 10.45 -5.01 3.72
C LYS A 22 10.67 -3.49 3.64
N LEU A 23 11.12 -3.00 2.48
CA LEU A 23 11.23 -1.56 2.24
C LEU A 23 9.83 -0.92 2.14
N GLY A 24 8.91 -1.61 1.47
CA GLY A 24 7.52 -1.23 1.34
C GLY A 24 6.79 -1.06 2.66
N ASP A 25 6.95 -1.97 3.63
CA ASP A 25 6.36 -1.88 4.98
C ASP A 25 6.74 -0.54 5.64
N SER A 26 8.03 -0.17 5.59
CA SER A 26 8.51 1.09 6.15
C SER A 26 7.91 2.30 5.43
N LEU A 27 7.86 2.27 4.10
CA LEU A 27 7.30 3.34 3.28
C LEU A 27 5.79 3.51 3.49
N VAL A 28 5.04 2.41 3.47
CA VAL A 28 3.58 2.39 3.66
C VAL A 28 3.22 2.89 5.06
N ASN A 29 3.92 2.43 6.10
CA ASN A 29 3.71 2.90 7.47
C ASN A 29 4.01 4.39 7.64
N LEU A 30 5.05 4.91 6.98
CA LEU A 30 5.35 6.35 6.98
C LEU A 30 4.21 7.13 6.33
N CYS A 31 3.79 6.74 5.13
CA CYS A 31 2.69 7.40 4.41
C CYS A 31 1.37 7.37 5.21
N TYR A 32 1.07 6.24 5.85
CA TYR A 32 -0.12 6.11 6.70
C TYR A 32 -0.05 7.02 7.93
N SER A 33 1.10 7.04 8.61
CA SER A 33 1.33 7.89 9.78
C SER A 33 1.19 9.38 9.43
N LEU A 34 1.73 9.79 8.28
CA LEU A 34 1.59 11.16 7.76
C LEU A 34 0.14 11.50 7.43
N ALA A 35 -0.56 10.62 6.71
CA ALA A 35 -1.97 10.82 6.36
C ALA A 35 -2.83 10.95 7.62
N LYS A 36 -2.66 10.03 8.57
CA LYS A 36 -3.38 10.08 9.84
C LYS A 36 -3.05 11.34 10.63
N SER A 37 -1.78 11.73 10.70
CA SER A 37 -1.34 12.96 11.37
C SER A 37 -2.03 14.21 10.80
N GLN A 38 -2.15 14.28 9.47
CA GLN A 38 -2.83 15.37 8.79
C GLN A 38 -4.33 15.41 9.10
N ILE A 39 -5.01 14.26 9.11
CA ILE A 39 -6.46 14.22 9.37
C ILE A 39 -6.78 14.56 10.82
N ILE A 40 -5.98 14.09 11.79
CA ILE A 40 -6.21 14.36 13.22
C ILE A 40 -5.64 15.71 13.70
N GLY A 41 -4.87 16.40 12.85
CA GLY A 41 -4.24 17.69 13.18
C GLY A 41 -3.10 17.61 14.21
N LYS A 42 -2.52 16.43 14.47
CA LYS A 42 -1.36 16.25 15.35
C LYS A 42 -0.44 15.12 14.87
N PRO A 43 0.88 15.21 15.06
CA PRO A 43 1.81 14.15 14.69
C PRO A 43 1.49 12.82 15.39
N THR A 44 1.51 11.72 14.63
CA THR A 44 1.37 10.35 15.14
C THR A 44 2.26 9.38 14.35
N GLY A 45 2.56 8.23 14.95
CA GLY A 45 3.28 7.12 14.32
C GLY A 45 2.47 5.83 14.48
N GLU A 46 1.87 5.36 13.40
CA GLU A 46 0.95 4.24 13.39
C GLU A 46 1.35 3.24 12.31
N LYS A 47 1.28 1.96 12.66
CA LYS A 47 1.51 0.88 11.71
C LYS A 47 0.19 0.41 11.13
N VAL A 48 0.18 0.21 9.82
CA VAL A 48 -0.94 -0.45 9.14
C VAL A 48 -0.91 -1.93 9.50
N ARG A 49 -2.09 -2.51 9.75
CA ARG A 49 -2.19 -3.95 10.00
C ARG A 49 -2.17 -4.71 8.68
N ASP A 50 -1.51 -5.85 8.64
CA ASP A 50 -1.47 -6.71 7.44
C ASP A 50 -2.87 -7.02 6.90
N LYS A 51 -3.85 -7.24 7.79
CA LYS A 51 -5.25 -7.51 7.40
C LYS A 51 -5.88 -6.38 6.58
N VAL A 52 -5.46 -5.14 6.81
CA VAL A 52 -5.92 -3.95 6.08
C VAL A 52 -5.35 -3.97 4.66
N LEU A 53 -4.03 -4.13 4.51
CA LEU A 53 -3.38 -4.20 3.20
C LEU A 53 -3.79 -5.44 2.41
N ALA A 54 -3.91 -6.57 3.09
CA ALA A 54 -4.37 -7.83 2.52
C ALA A 54 -5.80 -7.74 2.00
N ARG A 55 -6.70 -7.03 2.71
CA ARG A 55 -8.06 -6.77 2.22
C ARG A 55 -7.98 -5.83 1.02
N ALA A 56 -7.21 -4.74 1.12
CA ALA A 56 -7.05 -3.77 0.04
C ALA A 56 -6.59 -4.42 -1.28
N ILE A 57 -5.50 -5.19 -1.28
CA ILE A 57 -4.99 -5.79 -2.52
C ILE A 57 -5.93 -6.84 -3.11
N ARG A 58 -6.60 -7.65 -2.26
CA ARG A 58 -7.48 -8.74 -2.71
C ARG A 58 -8.70 -8.25 -3.47
N GLU A 59 -9.14 -7.03 -3.19
CA GLU A 59 -10.25 -6.39 -3.91
C GLU A 59 -9.80 -5.73 -5.23
N THR A 60 -8.52 -5.81 -5.59
CA THR A 60 -8.00 -5.25 -6.86
C THR A 60 -7.70 -6.35 -7.90
N PRO A 61 -7.85 -6.05 -9.21
CA PRO A 61 -7.59 -7.03 -10.27
C PRO A 61 -6.15 -7.54 -10.34
N ILE A 62 -5.19 -6.85 -9.72
CA ILE A 62 -3.78 -7.26 -9.76
C ILE A 62 -3.51 -8.51 -8.91
N TYR A 63 -4.34 -8.76 -7.89
CA TYR A 63 -4.16 -9.89 -7.00
C TYR A 63 -4.38 -11.24 -7.72
N ASP A 64 -5.21 -11.26 -8.77
CA ASP A 64 -5.39 -12.42 -9.64
C ASP A 64 -4.08 -12.86 -10.33
N LYS A 65 -3.14 -11.92 -10.54
CA LYS A 65 -1.80 -12.21 -11.07
C LYS A 65 -0.82 -12.77 -10.03
N TYR A 66 -1.13 -12.69 -8.74
CA TYR A 66 -0.26 -13.12 -7.65
C TYR A 66 -0.54 -14.56 -7.21
N SER A 67 -1.79 -14.89 -6.87
CA SER A 67 -2.24 -16.25 -6.48
C SER A 67 -3.70 -16.24 -6.02
N ARG A 68 -4.44 -17.34 -6.25
CA ARG A 68 -5.84 -17.49 -5.80
C ARG A 68 -6.04 -17.63 -4.29
N ARG A 69 -5.02 -18.02 -3.49
CA ARG A 69 -5.15 -18.22 -2.03
C ARG A 69 -3.81 -18.03 -1.30
N THR A 70 -3.58 -16.85 -0.72
CA THR A 70 -2.43 -16.59 0.16
C THR A 70 -2.90 -16.08 1.53
N ASP A 71 -2.09 -16.31 2.56
CA ASP A 71 -2.35 -15.77 3.90
C ASP A 71 -2.32 -14.23 3.92
N ALA A 72 -2.79 -13.63 5.01
CA ALA A 72 -2.87 -12.16 5.11
C ALA A 72 -1.49 -11.49 5.06
N GLY A 73 -0.44 -12.10 5.62
CA GLY A 73 0.90 -11.53 5.60
C GLY A 73 1.43 -11.46 4.17
N ARG A 74 1.36 -12.56 3.41
CA ARG A 74 1.81 -12.57 2.00
C ARG A 74 1.05 -11.59 1.10
N ALA A 75 -0.25 -11.42 1.33
CA ALA A 75 -1.03 -10.43 0.60
C ALA A 75 -0.62 -8.99 0.97
N ALA A 76 -0.32 -8.73 2.24
CA ALA A 76 0.22 -7.44 2.67
C ALA A 76 1.61 -7.17 2.09
N ASP A 77 2.52 -8.14 2.16
CA ASP A 77 3.86 -8.08 1.56
C ASP A 77 3.79 -7.71 0.07
N ALA A 78 2.84 -8.31 -0.66
CA ALA A 78 2.63 -8.01 -2.09
C ALA A 78 2.20 -6.56 -2.33
N TYR A 79 1.33 -6.01 -1.48
CA TYR A 79 0.93 -4.60 -1.54
C TYR A 79 2.15 -3.70 -1.29
N GLU A 80 2.92 -3.99 -0.25
CA GLU A 80 4.09 -3.23 0.14
C GLU A 80 5.16 -3.24 -0.95
N ALA A 81 5.43 -4.40 -1.55
CA ALA A 81 6.37 -4.53 -2.65
C ALA A 81 5.94 -3.71 -3.87
N ALA A 82 4.64 -3.69 -4.21
CA ALA A 82 4.12 -2.87 -5.30
C ALA A 82 4.36 -1.38 -5.07
N ILE A 83 4.06 -0.88 -3.87
CA ILE A 83 4.26 0.54 -3.53
C ILE A 83 5.76 0.90 -3.53
N ALA A 84 6.60 0.05 -2.94
CA ALA A 84 8.05 0.26 -2.95
C ALA A 84 8.62 0.30 -4.38
N TYR A 85 8.20 -0.64 -5.24
CA TYR A 85 8.61 -0.64 -6.64
C TYR A 85 8.28 0.68 -7.35
N LEU A 86 7.03 1.12 -7.24
CA LEU A 86 6.54 2.32 -7.91
C LEU A 86 7.25 3.57 -7.41
N TRP A 87 7.49 3.67 -6.10
CA TRP A 87 8.22 4.80 -5.52
C TRP A 87 9.68 4.82 -5.98
N LEU A 88 10.38 3.67 -5.93
CA LEU A 88 11.78 3.59 -6.35
C LEU A 88 11.99 3.81 -7.86
N LYS A 89 10.95 3.55 -8.68
CA LYS A 89 10.91 3.87 -10.11
C LYS A 89 10.41 5.29 -10.40
N GLU A 90 10.24 6.12 -9.37
CA GLU A 90 9.79 7.51 -9.46
C GLU A 90 8.42 7.65 -10.15
N LYS A 91 7.57 6.60 -10.06
CA LYS A 91 6.21 6.59 -10.61
C LYS A 91 5.18 7.18 -9.66
N VAL A 92 5.50 7.25 -8.37
CA VAL A 92 4.67 7.85 -7.33
C VAL A 92 5.56 8.52 -6.28
N THR A 93 5.06 9.59 -5.67
CA THR A 93 5.74 10.28 -4.56
C THR A 93 5.03 10.02 -3.23
N ILE A 94 5.70 10.30 -2.11
CA ILE A 94 5.10 10.19 -0.78
C ILE A 94 3.89 11.13 -0.67
N GLU A 95 4.00 12.36 -1.18
CA GLU A 95 2.94 13.36 -1.15
C GLU A 95 1.69 12.88 -1.91
N LYS A 96 1.86 12.21 -3.05
CA LYS A 96 0.74 11.63 -3.80
C LYS A 96 0.06 10.49 -3.05
N ILE A 97 0.85 9.60 -2.43
CA ILE A 97 0.32 8.51 -1.59
C ILE A 97 -0.46 9.10 -0.40
N VAL A 98 0.16 10.00 0.35
CA VAL A 98 -0.44 10.66 1.52
C VAL A 98 -1.71 11.41 1.13
N GLY A 99 -1.68 12.20 0.06
CA GLY A 99 -2.85 12.95 -0.42
C GLY A 99 -4.02 12.05 -0.81
N SER A 100 -3.76 10.90 -1.46
CA SER A 100 -4.80 9.92 -1.78
C SER A 100 -5.36 9.28 -0.50
N LEU A 101 -4.52 8.88 0.45
CA LEU A 101 -4.98 8.34 1.73
C LEU A 101 -5.82 9.35 2.50
N VAL A 102 -5.36 10.60 2.63
CA VAL A 102 -6.13 11.67 3.30
C VAL A 102 -7.48 11.82 2.63
N THR A 103 -7.52 12.03 1.32
CA THR A 103 -8.78 12.22 0.55
C THR A 103 -9.77 11.09 0.80
N ASN A 104 -9.29 9.84 0.87
CA ASN A 104 -10.12 8.67 1.03
C ASN A 104 -10.48 8.32 2.49
N MET A 105 -9.83 8.96 3.48
CA MET A 105 -10.05 8.71 4.91
C MET A 105 -10.74 9.89 5.65
N THR A 106 -10.86 11.08 5.04
CA THR A 106 -11.15 12.36 5.73
C THR A 106 -12.53 12.49 6.41
N ASN A 107 -13.42 11.50 6.35
CA ASN A 107 -14.77 11.67 6.93
C ASN A 107 -15.04 11.01 8.29
N GLU A 108 -14.18 10.14 8.83
CA GLU A 108 -14.54 9.42 10.07
C GLU A 108 -13.30 8.96 10.87
N ILE A 109 -12.69 9.85 11.67
CA ILE A 109 -11.60 9.47 12.61
C ILE A 109 -12.05 9.47 14.09
N ASP A 110 -13.35 9.59 14.37
CA ASP A 110 -13.93 9.35 15.70
C ASP A 110 -14.80 8.09 15.74
N VAL A 111 -14.26 7.01 15.18
CA VAL A 111 -14.97 5.73 15.00
C VAL A 111 -14.11 4.59 15.51
N SER A 112 -14.78 3.52 15.92
CA SER A 112 -14.12 2.35 16.51
C SER A 112 -12.94 1.84 15.67
N ARG A 113 -11.95 1.20 16.31
CA ARG A 113 -10.80 0.56 15.62
C ARG A 113 -11.21 -0.34 14.45
N ARG A 114 -12.40 -0.98 14.51
CA ARG A 114 -12.91 -1.82 13.42
C ARG A 114 -13.19 -1.00 12.17
N HIS A 115 -13.81 0.16 12.36
CA HIS A 115 -14.20 1.07 11.30
C HIS A 115 -12.99 1.79 10.70
N GLU A 116 -12.02 2.18 11.54
CA GLU A 116 -10.74 2.73 11.08
C GLU A 116 -10.02 1.74 10.14
N ASN A 117 -10.00 0.45 10.48
CA ASN A 117 -9.41 -0.59 9.62
C ASN A 117 -10.16 -0.74 8.28
N GLU A 118 -11.49 -0.58 8.28
CA GLU A 118 -12.31 -0.68 7.08
C GLU A 118 -12.07 0.51 6.14
N ILE A 119 -12.11 1.72 6.68
CA ILE A 119 -11.80 2.95 5.92
C ILE A 119 -10.36 2.89 5.38
N SER A 120 -9.39 2.51 6.22
CA SER A 120 -8.00 2.39 5.78
C SER A 120 -7.86 1.37 4.65
N SER A 121 -8.57 0.24 4.73
CA SER A 121 -8.54 -0.78 3.68
C SER A 121 -9.10 -0.26 2.36
N GLN A 122 -10.20 0.49 2.39
CA GLN A 122 -10.79 1.07 1.19
C GLN A 122 -9.89 2.16 0.60
N ALA A 123 -9.25 2.97 1.45
CA ALA A 123 -8.30 3.99 1.02
C ALA A 123 -7.08 3.38 0.33
N PHE A 124 -6.49 2.33 0.91
CA PHE A 124 -5.38 1.59 0.28
C PHE A 124 -5.81 0.87 -0.99
N GLN A 125 -7.04 0.34 -1.07
CA GLN A 125 -7.56 -0.27 -2.30
C GLN A 125 -7.60 0.78 -3.43
N ARG A 126 -8.25 1.92 -3.20
CA ARG A 126 -8.36 3.00 -4.20
C ARG A 126 -7.00 3.53 -4.63
N LEU A 127 -6.08 3.71 -3.68
CA LEU A 127 -4.70 4.09 -3.99
C LEU A 127 -4.05 3.08 -4.94
N LEU A 128 -4.19 1.77 -4.66
CA LEU A 128 -3.60 0.76 -5.53
C LEU A 128 -4.27 0.74 -6.91
N GLU A 129 -5.59 0.88 -6.99
CA GLU A 129 -6.35 1.01 -8.24
C GLU A 129 -5.93 2.22 -9.08
N GLU A 130 -5.59 3.34 -8.43
CA GLU A 130 -5.01 4.52 -9.10
C GLU A 130 -3.62 4.21 -9.68
N LEU A 131 -2.86 3.29 -9.08
CA LEU A 131 -1.44 3.09 -9.37
C LEU A 131 -1.14 1.85 -10.23
N ILE A 132 -2.04 0.86 -10.28
CA ILE A 132 -1.83 -0.44 -10.96
C ILE A 132 -1.41 -0.30 -12.43
N HIS A 133 -1.88 0.74 -13.12
CA HIS A 133 -1.54 0.98 -14.53
C HIS A 133 -0.08 1.42 -14.75
N LEU A 134 0.63 1.80 -13.68
CA LEU A 134 2.04 2.21 -13.70
C LEU A 134 3.01 1.03 -13.49
N LEU A 135 2.49 -0.14 -13.11
CA LEU A 135 3.27 -1.37 -13.01
C LEU A 135 3.59 -1.93 -14.40
N PRO A 136 4.69 -2.72 -14.54
CA PRO A 136 5.00 -3.37 -15.81
C PRO A 136 3.87 -4.31 -16.25
N ARG A 137 3.76 -4.57 -17.55
CA ARG A 137 2.68 -5.40 -18.10
C ARG A 137 2.93 -6.90 -17.88
#